data_AF-A0A351TEW7-F1
#
_entry.id   AF-A0A351TEW7-F1
#
_cell.length_a   1.000
_cell.length_b   1.000
_cell.length_c   1.000
_cell.angle_alpha   90.00
_cell.angle_beta   90.00
_cell.angle_gamma   90.00
#
_symmetry.space_group_name_H-M   'P 1'
#
loop_
_entity.id
_entity.type
_entity.pdbx_description
1 polymer ?
#
loop_
_entity_poly.entity_id
_entity_poly.type
_entity_poly.pdbx_seq_one_letter_code
_entity_poly.pdbx_strand_id
1 'polypeptide(L)'
;MTIRKARYTDANDLKVLYFDYLTQFPPKEEQDMSLWMQTLDKFEKDENMYLLVAEEDGKVISSVQMAIIQSLTHNVSPFAVVENVVTHINYRNKGYASALLEQATEIAKERRCYKIFLETGSNKESTLNFYRNNGFLIDEKHSCLKRL
;
A
#
# COMPACT_ATOMS: atom_id res chain seq x y z
N MET A 1 10.49 -10.38 -11.51
CA MET A 1 9.79 -9.57 -10.49
C MET A 1 10.77 -9.13 -9.42
N THR A 2 10.81 -7.83 -9.12
CA THR A 2 11.60 -7.25 -8.03
C THR A 2 10.67 -6.48 -7.09
N ILE A 3 10.83 -6.64 -5.77
CA ILE A 3 10.12 -5.82 -4.78
C ILE A 3 11.11 -4.83 -4.17
N ARG A 4 10.72 -3.56 -4.11
CA ARG A 4 11.56 -2.47 -3.58
C ARG A 4 10.69 -1.30 -3.10
N LYS A 5 11.29 -0.36 -2.38
CA LYS A 5 10.70 0.97 -2.22
C LYS A 5 10.57 1.67 -3.57
N ALA A 6 9.48 2.43 -3.74
CA ALA A 6 9.28 3.31 -4.86
C ALA A 6 10.35 4.41 -4.87
N ARG A 7 10.74 4.80 -6.07
CA ARG A 7 11.70 5.86 -6.37
C ARG A 7 10.98 7.00 -7.07
N TYR A 8 11.60 8.18 -7.11
CA TYR A 8 11.03 9.33 -7.83
C TYR A 8 10.74 9.03 -9.32
N THR A 9 11.51 8.14 -9.95
CA THR A 9 11.32 7.73 -11.34
C THR A 9 10.03 6.92 -11.57
N ASP A 10 9.42 6.35 -10.53
CA ASP A 10 8.21 5.52 -10.65
C ASP A 10 6.91 6.36 -10.75
N ALA A 11 7.02 7.70 -10.70
CA ALA A 11 5.88 8.60 -10.60
C ALA A 11 4.81 8.38 -11.68
N ASN A 12 5.22 8.15 -12.93
CA ASN A 12 4.29 7.92 -14.04
C ASN A 12 3.58 6.57 -13.93
N ASP A 13 4.31 5.49 -13.60
CA ASP A 13 3.70 4.16 -13.44
C ASP A 13 2.74 4.13 -12.26
N LEU A 14 3.10 4.77 -11.15
CA LEU A 14 2.23 4.90 -9.99
C LEU A 14 0.98 5.73 -10.28
N LYS A 15 1.10 6.82 -11.06
CA LYS A 15 -0.05 7.57 -11.53
C LYS A 15 -1.01 6.69 -12.33
N VAL A 16 -0.50 5.91 -13.28
CA VAL A 16 -1.30 4.94 -14.06
C VAL A 16 -1.97 3.93 -13.12
N LEU A 17 -1.22 3.34 -12.18
CA LEU A 17 -1.79 2.40 -11.22
C LEU A 17 -2.94 3.01 -10.41
N TYR A 18 -2.75 4.21 -9.89
CA TYR A 18 -3.71 4.86 -9.03
C TYR A 18 -4.95 5.35 -9.79
N PHE A 19 -4.75 5.92 -10.98
CA PHE A 19 -5.83 6.55 -11.72
C PHE A 19 -6.67 5.51 -12.46
N ASP A 20 -6.05 4.45 -12.96
CA ASP A 20 -6.73 3.48 -13.82
C ASP A 20 -7.23 2.27 -13.03
N TYR A 21 -6.60 1.92 -11.90
CA TYR A 21 -6.84 0.64 -11.22
C TYR A 21 -7.14 0.71 -9.72
N LEU A 22 -6.82 1.80 -9.02
CA LEU A 22 -7.05 1.93 -7.57
C LEU A 22 -8.42 2.54 -7.25
N THR A 23 -8.77 3.68 -7.86
CA THR A 23 -10.02 4.41 -7.59
C THR A 23 -11.00 4.35 -8.75
N GLN A 24 -12.29 4.36 -8.44
CA GLN A 24 -13.37 4.51 -9.43
C GLN A 24 -13.56 5.98 -9.84
N PHE A 25 -13.02 6.91 -9.06
CA PHE A 25 -13.15 8.36 -9.26
C PHE A 25 -11.78 9.00 -9.25
N PRO A 26 -10.98 8.82 -10.32
CA PRO A 26 -9.67 9.46 -10.41
C PRO A 26 -9.82 10.99 -10.48
N PRO A 27 -8.82 11.74 -9.97
CA PRO A 27 -8.72 13.17 -10.19
C PRO A 27 -8.80 13.54 -11.67
N LYS A 28 -9.47 14.66 -11.98
CA LYS A 28 -9.62 15.16 -13.37
C LYS A 28 -8.68 16.33 -13.66
N GLU A 29 -8.21 16.98 -12.62
CA GLU A 29 -7.26 18.06 -12.67
C GLU A 29 -5.88 17.58 -13.12
N GLU A 30 -5.12 18.50 -13.72
CA GLU A 30 -3.74 18.24 -14.11
C GLU A 30 -2.90 17.96 -12.86
N GLN A 31 -2.09 16.91 -12.93
CA GLN A 31 -1.25 16.48 -11.82
C GLN A 31 0.14 17.11 -11.97
N ASP A 32 0.61 17.76 -10.90
CA ASP A 32 1.99 18.24 -10.83
C ASP A 32 2.95 17.06 -10.62
N MET A 33 3.46 16.51 -11.72
CA MET A 33 4.39 15.38 -11.67
C MET A 33 5.71 15.71 -10.97
N SER A 34 6.12 16.98 -10.90
CA SER A 34 7.31 17.37 -10.15
C SER A 34 7.09 17.22 -8.66
N LEU A 35 5.89 17.58 -8.18
CA LEU A 35 5.50 17.37 -6.78
C LEU A 35 5.40 15.88 -6.44
N TRP A 36 4.89 15.05 -7.35
CA TRP A 36 4.89 13.59 -7.18
C TRP A 36 6.31 13.04 -7.02
N MET A 37 7.25 13.42 -7.91
CA MET A 37 8.65 12.99 -7.83
C MET A 37 9.32 13.42 -6.52
N GLN A 38 9.11 14.68 -6.09
CA GLN A 38 9.62 15.18 -4.81
C GLN A 38 9.03 14.43 -3.60
N THR A 39 7.76 14.05 -3.67
CA THR A 39 7.08 13.31 -2.60
C THR A 39 7.57 11.87 -2.52
N LEU A 40 7.80 11.23 -3.67
CA LEU A 40 8.40 9.90 -3.74
C LEU A 40 9.83 9.88 -3.19
N ASP A 41 10.64 10.88 -3.51
CA ASP A 41 12.00 11.01 -2.94
C ASP A 41 11.96 11.13 -1.41
N LYS A 42 10.95 11.81 -0.85
CA LYS A 42 10.72 11.84 0.62
C LYS A 42 10.33 10.47 1.15
N PHE A 43 9.37 9.78 0.52
CA PHE A 43 8.93 8.45 0.97
C PHE A 43 10.05 7.40 0.89
N GLU A 44 10.92 7.49 -0.10
CA GLU A 44 12.07 6.61 -0.24
C GLU A 44 13.00 6.72 0.99
N LYS A 45 13.26 7.96 1.44
CA LYS A 45 14.15 8.30 2.57
C LYS A 45 13.51 8.17 3.95
N ASP A 46 12.18 8.17 4.04
CA ASP A 46 11.45 8.10 5.30
C ASP A 46 11.54 6.70 5.93
N GLU A 47 11.86 6.64 7.22
CA GLU A 47 12.02 5.38 7.96
C GLU A 47 10.70 4.74 8.42
N ASN A 48 9.63 5.52 8.50
CA ASN A 48 8.31 5.09 8.95
C ASN A 48 7.30 5.00 7.80
N MET A 49 7.64 5.53 6.62
CA MET A 49 6.83 5.44 5.41
C MET A 49 7.44 4.45 4.40
N TYR A 50 6.60 3.57 3.88
CA TYR A 50 6.97 2.56 2.90
C TYR A 50 5.97 2.58 1.76
N LEU A 51 6.35 3.12 0.61
CA LEU A 51 5.65 2.81 -0.64
C LEU A 51 6.41 1.69 -1.33
N LEU A 52 5.91 0.46 -1.22
CA LEU A 52 6.51 -0.72 -1.83
C LEU A 52 5.90 -0.93 -3.21
N VAL A 53 6.76 -1.28 -4.17
CA VAL A 53 6.37 -1.57 -5.56
C VAL A 53 6.87 -2.94 -5.99
N ALA A 54 6.06 -3.63 -6.78
CA ALA A 54 6.49 -4.79 -7.55
C ALA A 54 6.77 -4.33 -8.99
N GLU A 55 8.00 -4.58 -9.44
CA GLU A 55 8.49 -4.25 -10.77
C GLU A 55 8.66 -5.52 -11.61
N GLU A 56 8.20 -5.45 -12.86
CA GLU A 56 8.42 -6.47 -13.88
C GLU A 56 8.77 -5.78 -15.20
N ASP A 57 9.85 -6.22 -15.85
CA ASP A 57 10.37 -5.66 -17.11
C ASP A 57 10.54 -4.12 -17.09
N GLY A 58 11.05 -3.58 -15.97
CA GLY A 58 11.28 -2.15 -15.80
C GLY A 58 10.04 -1.32 -15.51
N LYS A 59 8.87 -1.95 -15.35
CA LYS A 59 7.58 -1.29 -15.10
C LYS A 59 7.04 -1.63 -13.72
N VAL A 60 6.55 -0.61 -13.00
CA VAL A 60 5.82 -0.83 -11.75
C VAL A 60 4.39 -1.33 -12.06
N ILE A 61 4.08 -2.53 -11.60
CA ILE A 61 2.82 -3.24 -11.91
C ILE A 61 1.92 -3.44 -10.69
N SER A 62 2.43 -3.24 -9.48
CA SER A 62 1.68 -3.32 -8.24
C SER A 62 2.31 -2.43 -7.17
N SER A 63 1.51 -1.91 -6.26
CA SER A 63 1.99 -1.13 -5.11
C SER A 63 1.22 -1.44 -3.83
N VAL A 64 1.90 -1.25 -2.70
CA VAL A 64 1.34 -1.22 -1.34
C VAL A 64 1.96 -0.04 -0.61
N GLN A 65 1.13 0.82 -0.04
CA GLN A 65 1.58 1.91 0.81
C GLN A 65 1.42 1.49 2.28
N MET A 66 2.43 1.71 3.11
CA MET A 66 2.40 1.38 4.52
C MET A 66 3.04 2.49 5.35
N ALA A 67 2.43 2.83 6.48
CA ALA A 67 3.00 3.72 7.48
C ALA A 67 3.14 3.00 8.83
N ILE A 68 4.24 3.26 9.53
CA ILE A 68 4.46 2.82 10.91
C ILE A 68 4.13 3.99 11.84
N ILE A 69 3.21 3.75 12.77
CA ILE A 69 2.76 4.73 13.75
C ILE A 69 3.31 4.34 15.12
N GLN A 70 4.10 5.23 15.70
CA GLN A 70 4.56 5.10 17.07
C GLN A 70 3.39 5.22 18.04
N SER A 71 3.36 4.39 19.07
CA SER A 71 2.29 4.38 20.08
C SER A 71 2.86 4.30 21.47
N LEU A 72 2.19 4.92 22.44
CA LEU A 72 2.44 4.71 23.87
C LEU A 72 1.62 3.53 24.43
N THR A 73 0.67 3.00 23.65
CA THR A 73 -0.12 1.83 24.03
C THR A 73 0.64 0.53 23.79
N HIS A 74 0.10 -0.60 24.27
CA HIS A 74 0.72 -1.92 24.09
C HIS A 74 2.20 -1.94 24.47
N ASN A 75 2.53 -1.35 25.62
CA ASN A 75 3.92 -1.21 26.11
C ASN A 75 4.84 -0.50 25.11
N VAL A 76 4.42 0.67 24.62
CA VAL A 76 5.17 1.50 23.68
C VAL A 76 5.50 0.78 22.36
N SER A 77 4.61 -0.12 21.92
CA SER A 77 4.80 -0.87 20.68
C SER A 77 4.14 -0.14 19.50
N PRO A 78 4.85 0.07 18.38
CA PRO A 78 4.25 0.69 17.20
C PRO A 78 3.21 -0.22 16.54
N PHE A 79 2.48 0.30 15.57
CA PHE A 79 1.64 -0.48 14.67
C PHE A 79 1.75 0.02 13.25
N ALA A 80 1.46 -0.85 12.28
CA ALA A 80 1.47 -0.51 10.87
C ALA A 80 0.05 -0.35 10.31
N VAL A 81 -0.11 0.59 9.40
CA VAL A 81 -1.32 0.79 8.58
C VAL A 81 -0.95 0.61 7.13
N VAL A 82 -1.71 -0.20 6.41
CA VAL A 82 -1.57 -0.41 4.96
C VAL A 82 -2.70 0.31 4.24
N GLU A 83 -2.35 1.01 3.17
CA GLU A 83 -3.23 1.76 2.28
C GLU A 83 -2.84 1.51 0.81
N ASN A 84 -3.73 1.92 -0.10
CA ASN A 84 -3.44 2.01 -1.53
C ASN A 84 -2.87 0.71 -2.16
N VAL A 85 -3.42 -0.44 -1.77
CA VAL A 85 -3.10 -1.74 -2.36
C VAL A 85 -3.70 -1.82 -3.76
N VAL A 86 -2.85 -1.90 -4.79
CA VAL A 86 -3.31 -2.01 -6.18
C VAL A 86 -2.37 -2.85 -7.02
N THR A 87 -2.95 -3.60 -7.95
CA THR A 87 -2.24 -4.30 -9.02
C THR A 87 -2.89 -3.97 -10.35
N HIS A 88 -2.06 -3.69 -11.36
CA HIS A 88 -2.47 -3.50 -12.75
C HIS A 88 -3.33 -4.68 -13.21
N ILE A 89 -4.42 -4.42 -13.95
CA ILE A 89 -5.43 -5.44 -14.28
C ILE A 89 -4.86 -6.70 -14.96
N ASN A 90 -3.98 -6.52 -15.96
CA ASN A 90 -3.29 -7.61 -16.68
C ASN A 90 -2.27 -8.42 -15.84
N TYR A 91 -1.96 -7.95 -14.63
CA TYR A 91 -1.00 -8.58 -13.73
C TYR A 91 -1.68 -9.13 -12.46
N ARG A 92 -3.02 -9.07 -12.35
CA ARG A 92 -3.75 -9.66 -11.22
C ARG A 92 -3.69 -11.18 -11.24
N ASN A 93 -3.94 -11.79 -10.08
CA ASN A 93 -3.93 -13.24 -9.85
C ASN A 93 -2.57 -13.92 -10.09
N LYS A 94 -1.47 -13.16 -10.08
CA LYS A 94 -0.09 -13.65 -10.21
C LYS A 94 0.73 -13.53 -8.91
N GLY A 95 0.11 -13.10 -7.81
CA GLY A 95 0.74 -13.03 -6.48
C GLY A 95 1.47 -11.72 -6.14
N TYR A 96 1.53 -10.72 -7.02
CA TYR A 96 2.30 -9.49 -6.76
C TYR A 96 1.85 -8.74 -5.50
N ALA A 97 0.54 -8.47 -5.35
CA ALA A 97 0.04 -7.79 -4.16
C ALA A 97 0.26 -8.61 -2.88
N SER A 98 0.14 -9.93 -2.96
CA SER A 98 0.45 -10.83 -1.83
C SER A 98 1.91 -10.74 -1.41
N ALA A 99 2.84 -10.78 -2.37
CA ALA A 99 4.25 -10.64 -2.07
C ALA A 99 4.60 -9.26 -1.48
N LEU A 100 3.91 -8.20 -1.90
CA LEU A 100 4.05 -6.87 -1.30
C LEU A 100 3.49 -6.81 0.13
N LEU A 101 2.34 -7.42 0.40
CA LEU A 101 1.76 -7.50 1.74
C LEU A 101 2.62 -8.35 2.69
N GLU A 102 3.22 -9.42 2.19
CA GLU A 102 4.18 -10.22 2.95
C GLU A 102 5.42 -9.40 3.30
N GLN A 103 6.02 -8.69 2.34
CA GLN A 103 7.15 -7.80 2.61
C GLN A 103 6.79 -6.69 3.63
N ALA A 104 5.60 -6.09 3.51
CA ALA A 104 5.11 -5.11 4.47
C ALA A 104 4.95 -5.71 5.88
N THR A 105 4.49 -6.95 5.96
CA THR A 105 4.32 -7.69 7.22
C THR A 105 5.66 -8.01 7.87
N GLU A 106 6.65 -8.44 7.10
CA GLU A 106 8.01 -8.68 7.62
C GLU A 106 8.66 -7.40 8.12
N ILE A 107 8.55 -6.29 7.38
CA ILE A 107 9.03 -4.97 7.84
C ILE A 107 8.34 -4.58 9.16
N ALA A 108 7.02 -4.77 9.27
CA ALA A 108 6.29 -4.47 10.50
C ALA A 108 6.78 -5.34 11.68
N LYS A 109 7.05 -6.63 11.45
CA LYS A 109 7.63 -7.54 12.47
C LYS A 109 9.03 -7.09 12.91
N GLU A 110 9.90 -6.77 11.97
CA GLU A 110 11.26 -6.26 12.23
C GLU A 110 11.22 -4.98 13.07
N ARG A 111 10.22 -4.12 12.80
CA ARG A 111 9.95 -2.88 13.53
C ARG A 111 9.20 -3.09 14.84
N ARG A 112 8.96 -4.34 15.23
CA ARG A 112 8.26 -4.75 16.46
C ARG A 112 6.86 -4.17 16.57
N CYS A 113 6.18 -4.01 15.43
CA CYS A 113 4.79 -3.61 15.42
C CYS A 113 3.93 -4.70 16.08
N TYR A 114 3.04 -4.32 16.99
CA TYR A 114 2.15 -5.29 17.63
C TYR A 114 0.99 -5.73 16.72
N LYS A 115 0.70 -4.96 15.67
CA LYS A 115 -0.28 -5.29 14.63
C LYS A 115 0.06 -4.57 13.31
N ILE A 116 -0.48 -5.11 12.22
CA ILE A 116 -0.63 -4.46 10.92
C ILE A 116 -2.11 -4.53 10.55
N PHE A 117 -2.67 -3.46 10.00
CA PHE A 117 -4.07 -3.46 9.57
C PHE A 117 -4.29 -2.58 8.34
N LEU A 118 -5.42 -2.78 7.68
CA LEU A 118 -5.93 -1.95 6.59
C LEU A 118 -7.44 -1.88 6.66
N GLU A 119 -8.00 -0.89 5.99
CA GLU A 119 -9.44 -0.77 5.80
C GLU A 119 -9.76 -0.95 4.32
N THR A 120 -10.88 -1.60 4.01
CA THR A 120 -11.35 -1.70 2.63
C THR A 120 -12.83 -1.36 2.55
N GLY A 121 -13.20 -0.45 1.66
CA GLY A 121 -14.59 -0.17 1.32
C GLY A 121 -15.20 -1.19 0.35
N SER A 122 -14.46 -2.25 -0.01
CA SER A 122 -14.91 -3.26 -0.97
C SER A 122 -15.72 -4.35 -0.28
N ASN A 123 -16.99 -4.50 -0.67
CA ASN A 123 -17.81 -5.65 -0.26
C ASN A 123 -17.72 -6.83 -1.24
N LYS A 124 -16.75 -6.80 -2.17
CA LYS A 124 -16.56 -7.90 -3.13
C LYS A 124 -15.92 -9.07 -2.41
N GLU A 125 -16.56 -10.23 -2.46
CA GLU A 125 -16.07 -11.46 -1.80
C GLU A 125 -14.67 -11.85 -2.28
N SER A 126 -14.33 -11.58 -3.54
CA SER A 126 -12.98 -11.81 -4.06
C SER A 126 -11.92 -10.95 -3.38
N THR A 127 -12.22 -9.68 -3.08
CA THR A 127 -11.32 -8.78 -2.34
C THR A 127 -11.20 -9.21 -0.87
N LEU A 128 -12.32 -9.58 -0.24
CA LEU A 128 -12.31 -10.05 1.15
C LEU A 128 -11.51 -11.36 1.29
N ASN A 129 -11.72 -12.31 0.38
CA ASN A 129 -10.94 -13.55 0.34
C ASN A 129 -9.46 -13.31 0.03
N PHE A 130 -9.13 -12.33 -0.81
CA PHE A 130 -7.74 -11.93 -1.02
C PHE A 130 -7.10 -11.51 0.31
N TYR A 131 -7.73 -10.63 1.10
CA TYR A 131 -7.17 -10.23 2.39
C TYR A 131 -7.12 -11.38 3.41
N ARG A 132 -8.16 -12.22 3.49
CA ARG A 132 -8.14 -13.43 4.34
C ARG A 132 -6.97 -14.36 4.00
N ASN A 133 -6.72 -14.60 2.72
CA ASN A 133 -5.62 -15.43 2.25
C ASN A 133 -4.24 -14.83 2.54
N ASN A 134 -4.15 -13.52 2.78
CA ASN A 134 -2.94 -12.82 3.21
C ASN A 134 -2.87 -12.65 4.74
N GLY A 135 -3.66 -13.42 5.50
CA GLY A 135 -3.60 -13.47 6.96
C GLY A 135 -4.37 -12.37 7.69
N PHE A 136 -5.14 -11.55 6.98
CA PHE A 136 -5.99 -10.54 7.61
C PHE A 136 -7.29 -11.15 8.13
N LEU A 137 -7.64 -10.81 9.36
CA LEU A 137 -8.96 -11.09 9.92
C LEU A 137 -9.91 -9.96 9.53
N ILE A 138 -11.11 -10.33 9.09
CA ILE A 138 -12.17 -9.39 8.68
C ILE A 138 -13.22 -9.32 9.79
N ASP A 139 -13.84 -8.16 9.96
CA ASP A 139 -14.94 -7.89 10.92
C ASP A 139 -14.59 -7.95 12.42
N GLU A 140 -13.30 -7.93 12.81
CA GLU A 140 -12.93 -7.80 14.23
C GLU A 140 -13.07 -6.37 14.77
N LYS A 141 -13.04 -5.36 13.89
CA LYS A 141 -13.12 -3.93 14.24
C LYS A 141 -13.94 -3.17 13.21
N HIS A 142 -14.55 -2.08 13.66
CA HIS A 142 -15.32 -1.19 12.81
C HIS A 142 -14.48 0.03 12.39
N SER A 143 -14.50 0.33 11.09
CA SER A 143 -13.94 1.56 10.53
C SER A 143 -14.90 2.74 10.76
N CYS A 144 -14.37 3.88 11.18
CA CYS A 144 -15.15 5.09 11.45
C CYS A 144 -14.64 6.26 10.60
N LEU A 145 -15.42 6.67 9.60
CA LEU A 145 -15.06 7.78 8.69
C LEU A 145 -15.78 9.08 9.09
N LYS A 146 -15.01 10.16 9.30
CA LYS A 146 -15.52 11.54 9.36
C LYS A 146 -14.90 12.34 8.22
N ARG A 147 -15.75 12.92 7.36
CA ARG A 147 -15.31 13.82 6.27
C ARG A 147 -14.97 15.20 6.86
N LEU A 148 -13.87 15.79 6.42
CA LEU A 148 -13.42 17.13 6.78
C LEU A 148 -13.88 18.16 5.74
#